data_AF-A0A2E1I8U9-F1
#
_entry.id   AF-A0A2E1I8U9-F1
#
_cell.length_a   1.000
_cell.length_b   1.000
_cell.length_c   1.000
_cell.angle_alpha   90.00
_cell.angle_beta   90.00
_cell.angle_gamma   90.00
#
_symmetry.space_group_name_H-M   'P 1'
#
loop_
_entity.id
_entity.type
_entity.pdbx_description
1 polymer ?
#
loop_
_entity_poly.entity_id
_entity_poly.type
_entity_poly.pdbx_seq_one_letter_code
_entity_poly.pdbx_strand_id
1 'polypeptide(L)'
;MEILEYFEPMVQFLDGFGLIGLIILIFTEAIINPIPPETLFLPMVITDGTVPGSLFLALIATIASVLGAIFGYWVGDKAGRPLIDRF
;
A
#
# COMPACT_ATOMS: atom_id res chain seq x y z
N MET A 1 -16.88 10.50 8.54
CA MET A 1 -16.67 10.43 7.09
C MET A 1 -15.92 11.67 6.56
N GLU A 2 -15.28 12.49 7.42
CA GLU A 2 -14.47 13.65 6.96
C GLU A 2 -13.01 13.30 6.64
N ILE A 3 -12.42 12.30 7.32
CA ILE A 3 -11.01 11.95 7.15
C ILE A 3 -10.75 11.28 5.80
N LEU A 4 -11.68 10.45 5.31
CA LEU A 4 -11.56 9.77 4.02
C LEU A 4 -11.67 10.75 2.84
N GLU A 5 -12.51 11.79 2.95
CA GLU A 5 -12.61 12.87 1.96
C GLU A 5 -11.29 13.58 1.70
N TYR A 6 -10.41 13.67 2.70
CA TYR A 6 -9.07 14.24 2.52
C TYR A 6 -8.16 13.39 1.63
N PHE A 7 -8.38 12.07 1.63
CA PHE A 7 -7.57 11.12 0.88
C PHE A 7 -8.18 10.75 -0.49
N GLU A 8 -9.45 11.05 -0.73
CA GLU A 8 -10.14 10.85 -2.01
C GLU A 8 -9.32 11.31 -3.25
N PRO A 9 -8.69 12.51 -3.28
CA PRO A 9 -7.91 12.93 -4.44
C PRO A 9 -6.69 12.04 -4.69
N MET A 10 -6.04 11.57 -3.62
CA MET A 10 -4.91 10.64 -3.69
C MET A 10 -5.37 9.25 -4.16
N VAL A 11 -6.49 8.76 -3.63
CA VAL A 11 -7.06 7.47 -4.03
C VAL A 11 -7.47 7.49 -5.50
N GLN A 12 -8.17 8.53 -5.97
CA GLN A 12 -8.53 8.68 -7.38
C GLN A 12 -7.30 8.82 -8.30
N PHE A 13 -6.27 9.54 -7.85
CA PHE A 13 -5.02 9.63 -8.60
C PHE A 13 -4.37 8.26 -8.75
N LEU A 14 -4.29 7.47 -7.67
CA LEU A 14 -3.73 6.13 -7.69
C LEU A 14 -4.58 5.14 -8.49
N ASP A 15 -5.90 5.24 -8.41
CA ASP A 15 -6.83 4.42 -9.20
C ASP A 15 -6.64 4.64 -10.70
N GLY A 16 -6.29 5.86 -11.13
CA GLY A 16 -5.92 6.17 -12.51
C GLY A 16 -4.74 5.36 -13.06
N PHE A 17 -3.89 4.81 -12.19
CA PHE A 17 -2.78 3.90 -12.56
C PHE A 17 -3.16 2.42 -12.45
N GLY A 18 -4.37 2.11 -12.00
CA GLY A 18 -4.89 0.77 -11.80
C GLY A 18 -3.99 -0.07 -10.90
N LEU A 19 -3.57 -1.22 -11.42
CA LEU A 19 -2.80 -2.21 -10.67
C LEU A 19 -1.44 -1.69 -10.16
N ILE A 20 -0.82 -0.74 -10.88
CA ILE A 20 0.43 -0.09 -10.43
C ILE A 20 0.15 0.82 -9.24
N GLY A 21 -0.97 1.56 -9.25
CA GLY A 21 -1.39 2.39 -8.13
C GLY A 21 -1.61 1.57 -6.86
N LEU A 22 -2.22 0.40 -6.99
CA LEU A 22 -2.40 -0.56 -5.90
C LEU A 22 -1.06 -1.04 -5.32
N ILE A 23 -0.11 -1.41 -6.19
CA ILE A 23 1.22 -1.85 -5.76
C ILE A 23 1.94 -0.75 -5.00
N ILE A 24 1.93 0.49 -5.52
CA ILE A 24 2.60 1.63 -4.89
C ILE A 24 1.97 1.94 -3.53
N LEU A 25 0.63 1.94 -3.44
CA LEU A 25 -0.08 2.20 -2.20
C LEU A 25 0.29 1.18 -1.12
N ILE A 26 0.17 -0.10 -1.43
CA ILE A 26 0.44 -1.20 -0.49
C ILE A 26 1.92 -1.24 -0.10
N PHE A 27 2.82 -1.05 -1.07
CA PHE A 27 4.26 -1.01 -0.80
C PHE A 27 4.62 0.13 0.17
N THR A 28 4.02 1.31 -0.05
CA THR A 28 4.29 2.49 0.80
C THR A 28 3.64 2.35 2.17
N GLU A 29 2.45 1.75 2.24
CA GLU A 29 1.76 1.44 3.50
C GLU A 29 2.57 0.50 4.38
N ALA A 30 3.16 -0.54 3.81
CA ALA A 30 4.05 -1.44 4.54
C ALA A 30 5.33 -0.76 5.10
N ILE A 31 5.69 0.43 4.61
CA ILE A 31 6.88 1.19 5.07
C ILE A 31 6.49 2.24 6.12
N ILE A 32 5.54 3.13 5.79
CA ILE A 32 5.24 4.34 6.60
C ILE A 32 3.76 4.50 6.95
N ASN A 33 2.90 3.56 6.53
CA ASN A 33 1.47 3.55 6.80
C ASN A 33 0.73 4.89 6.54
N PRO A 34 0.73 5.42 5.29
CA PRO A 34 0.15 6.72 5.00
C PRO A 34 -1.38 6.69 4.88
N ILE A 35 -1.92 5.73 4.12
CA ILE A 35 -3.34 5.59 3.81
C ILE A 35 -3.67 4.10 3.85
N PRO A 36 -4.81 3.69 4.44
CA PRO A 36 -5.22 2.29 4.45
C PRO A 36 -5.41 1.76 3.01
N PRO A 37 -4.80 0.61 2.65
CA PRO A 37 -4.82 0.08 1.28
C PRO A 37 -6.21 -0.41 0.86
N GLU A 38 -7.10 -0.66 1.81
CA GLU A 38 -8.48 -1.08 1.58
C GLU A 38 -9.26 -0.06 0.76
N THR A 39 -8.86 1.22 0.82
CA THR A 39 -9.46 2.31 0.03
C THR A 39 -9.37 2.09 -1.47
N LEU A 40 -8.35 1.37 -1.94
CA LEU A 40 -8.14 1.07 -3.36
C LEU A 40 -8.34 -0.42 -3.67
N PHE A 41 -7.89 -1.30 -2.78
CA PHE A 41 -7.98 -2.75 -2.94
C PHE A 41 -9.43 -3.25 -2.99
N LEU A 42 -10.28 -2.79 -2.06
CA LEU A 42 -11.66 -3.27 -1.97
C LEU A 42 -12.49 -2.88 -3.21
N PRO A 43 -12.45 -1.62 -3.70
CA PRO A 43 -13.12 -1.26 -4.95
C PRO A 43 -12.65 -2.11 -6.12
N MET A 44 -11.34 -2.32 -6.29
CA MET A 44 -10.80 -3.13 -7.40
C MET A 44 -11.29 -4.58 -7.38
N VAL A 45 -11.35 -5.21 -6.19
CA VAL A 45 -11.90 -6.56 -6.01
C VAL A 45 -13.40 -6.61 -6.34
N ILE A 46 -14.16 -5.61 -5.89
CA ILE A 46 -15.60 -5.52 -6.16
C ILE A 46 -15.86 -5.28 -7.66
N THR A 47 -15.06 -4.43 -8.32
CA THR A 47 -15.17 -4.12 -9.74
C THR A 47 -14.80 -5.31 -10.63
N ASP A 48 -13.77 -6.08 -10.27
CA ASP A 48 -13.45 -7.33 -10.98
C ASP A 48 -14.58 -8.36 -10.83
N GLY A 49 -15.09 -8.53 -9.61
CA GLY A 49 -16.26 -9.36 -9.33
C GLY A 49 -16.05 -10.87 -9.55
N THR A 50 -14.84 -11.32 -9.86
CA THR A 50 -14.51 -12.73 -10.07
C THR A 50 -13.61 -13.28 -8.96
N VAL A 51 -13.78 -14.56 -8.64
CA VAL A 51 -12.91 -15.25 -7.67
C VAL A 51 -11.44 -15.29 -8.16
N PRO A 52 -11.15 -15.63 -9.44
CA PRO A 52 -9.77 -15.63 -9.93
C PRO A 52 -9.10 -14.25 -9.89
N GLY A 53 -9.81 -13.18 -10.28
CA GLY A 53 -9.24 -11.83 -10.26
C GLY A 53 -9.02 -11.30 -8.84
N SER A 54 -9.94 -11.60 -7.91
CA SER A 54 -9.77 -11.31 -6.48
C SER A 54 -8.51 -11.97 -5.89
N LEU A 55 -8.27 -13.24 -6.23
CA LEU A 55 -7.07 -13.98 -5.80
C LEU A 55 -5.80 -13.40 -6.43
N PHE A 56 -5.86 -12.97 -7.68
CA PHE A 56 -4.75 -12.33 -8.36
C PHE A 56 -4.38 -10.99 -7.70
N LEU A 57 -5.36 -10.14 -7.44
CA LEU A 57 -5.17 -8.88 -6.71
C LEU A 57 -4.61 -9.13 -5.31
N ALA A 58 -5.13 -10.12 -4.58
CA ALA A 58 -4.64 -10.49 -3.25
C ALA A 58 -3.19 -11.00 -3.28
N LEU A 59 -2.81 -11.77 -4.31
CA LEU A 59 -1.43 -12.23 -4.48
C LEU A 59 -0.49 -11.06 -4.71
N ILE A 60 -0.86 -10.12 -5.59
CA ILE A 60 -0.08 -8.91 -5.86
C ILE A 60 0.06 -8.07 -4.60
N ALA A 61 -1.05 -7.84 -3.88
CA ALA A 61 -1.07 -7.13 -2.62
C ALA A 61 -0.10 -7.76 -1.60
N THR A 62 -0.13 -9.09 -1.48
CA THR A 62 0.76 -9.83 -0.58
C THR A 62 2.23 -9.63 -0.94
N ILE A 63 2.58 -9.77 -2.23
CA ILE A 63 3.95 -9.60 -2.71
C ILE A 63 4.43 -8.16 -2.48
N ALA A 64 3.61 -7.17 -2.85
CA ALA A 64 3.93 -5.75 -2.67
C ALA A 64 4.15 -5.41 -1.19
N SER A 65 3.30 -5.93 -0.31
CA SER A 65 3.41 -5.74 1.15
C SER A 65 4.70 -6.35 1.71
N VAL A 66 5.02 -7.60 1.34
CA VAL A 66 6.27 -8.25 1.79
C VAL A 66 7.50 -7.50 1.31
N LEU A 67 7.52 -7.04 0.06
CA LEU A 67 8.61 -6.23 -0.48
C LEU A 67 8.74 -4.89 0.24
N GLY A 68 7.61 -4.24 0.53
CA GLY A 68 7.56 -2.99 1.31
C GLY A 68 8.09 -3.19 2.72
N ALA A 69 7.71 -4.28 3.40
CA ALA A 69 8.21 -4.60 4.74
C ALA A 69 9.71 -4.90 4.75
N ILE A 70 10.24 -5.63 3.76
CA ILE A 70 11.68 -5.88 3.61
C ILE A 70 12.43 -4.56 3.40
N PHE A 71 11.92 -3.71 2.51
CA PHE A 71 12.53 -2.40 2.25
C PHE A 71 12.45 -1.49 3.47
N GLY A 72 11.30 -1.43 4.14
CA GLY A 72 11.09 -0.66 5.36
C GLY A 72 11.99 -1.11 6.50
N TYR A 73 12.19 -2.42 6.67
CA TYR A 73 13.16 -2.97 7.62
C TYR A 73 14.59 -2.53 7.27
N TRP A 74 14.99 -2.61 6.00
CA TRP A 74 16.33 -2.20 5.58
C TRP A 74 16.58 -0.70 5.79
N VAL A 75 15.58 0.15 5.50
CA VAL A 75 15.63 1.59 5.78
C VAL A 75 15.70 1.83 7.29
N GLY A 76 14.87 1.14 8.08
CA GLY A 76 14.86 1.25 9.54
C GLY A 76 16.18 0.78 10.18
N ASP A 77 16.81 -0.27 9.65
CA ASP A 77 18.10 -0.77 10.13
C ASP A 77 19.22 0.25 9.86
N LYS A 78 19.25 0.81 8.66
CA LYS A 78 20.31 1.73 8.23
C LYS A 78 20.12 3.17 8.70
N ALA A 79 18.89 3.63 8.87
CA ALA A 79 18.59 4.99 9.32
C ALA A 79 18.18 5.05 10.80
N GLY A 80 17.42 4.08 11.30
CA GLY A 80 16.89 4.08 12.66
C GLY A 80 17.92 3.73 13.73
N ARG A 81 18.69 2.65 13.55
CA ARG A 81 19.73 2.24 14.52
C ARG A 81 20.79 3.33 14.77
N PRO A 82 21.41 3.95 13.74
CA PRO A 82 22.39 5.00 13.98
C PRO A 82 21.80 6.31 14.49
N LEU A 83 20.48 6.53 14.39
CA LEU A 83 19.81 7.66 15.05
C LEU A 83 19.61 7.39 16.54
N ILE A 84 19.25 6.15 16.92
CA ILE A 84 19.10 5.76 18.32
C ILE A 84 20.46 5.73 19.03
N ASP A 85 21.51 5.19 18.40
CA ASP A 85 22.85 5.13 19.01
C ASP A 85 23.52 6.51 19.13
N ARG A 86 22.95 7.56 18.52
CA ARG A 86 23.47 8.94 18.56
C ARG A 86 22.90 9.80 19.69
N PHE A 87 21.84 9.35 20.37
CA PHE A 87 21.16 10.08 21.45
C PHE A 87 21.09 9.22 22.71
#